data_AF-A0A933CZ19-F1
#
_entry.id   AF-A0A933CZ19-F1
#
_cell.length_a   1.000
_cell.length_b   1.000
_cell.length_c   1.000
_cell.angle_alpha   90.00
_cell.angle_beta   90.00
_cell.angle_gamma   90.00
#
_symmetry.space_group_name_H-M   'P 1'
#
loop_
_entity.id
_entity.type
_entity.pdbx_description
1 polymer ?
#
loop_
_entity_poly.entity_id
_entity_poly.type
_entity_poly.pdbx_seq_one_letter_code
_entity_poly.pdbx_strand_id
1 'polypeptide(L)'
;MNSKKSLRLFFTYLTLIVFCVIAVYPIMQVVTISLRPSDRLLSTSLEIIPDNATFRNYIDLFNDQPFILWMWNSLFVSMAVTITGVVLAAMTGYAFSRFRFIGKKIGLLSLLTTQMFPATMLLLP
;
A
#
# COMPACT_ATOMS: atom_id res chain seq x y z
N MET A 1 29.32 28.79 -1.85
CA MET A 1 28.11 28.06 -1.40
C MET A 1 28.26 27.77 0.09
N ASN A 2 27.41 28.33 0.96
CA ASN A 2 27.64 28.34 2.43
C ASN A 2 27.87 26.92 3.00
N SER A 3 29.05 26.68 3.58
CA SER A 3 29.47 25.38 4.15
C SER A 3 28.45 24.77 5.12
N LYS A 4 27.76 25.61 5.93
CA LYS A 4 26.66 25.18 6.82
C LYS A 4 25.44 24.60 6.08
N LYS A 5 25.12 25.08 4.87
CA LYS A 5 24.04 24.55 4.04
C LYS A 5 24.43 23.18 3.44
N SER A 6 25.68 23.04 2.99
CA SER A 6 26.19 21.78 2.44
C SER A 6 26.21 20.65 3.49
N LEU A 7 26.60 20.98 4.72
CA LEU A 7 26.60 20.03 5.83
C LEU A 7 25.19 19.57 6.21
N ARG A 8 24.22 20.49 6.30
CA ARG A 8 22.81 20.15 6.55
C ARG A 8 22.23 19.28 5.43
N LEU A 9 22.57 19.57 4.17
CA LEU A 9 22.13 18.77 3.03
C LEU A 9 22.68 17.34 3.12
N PHE A 10 23.96 17.20 3.44
CA PHE A 10 24.61 15.89 3.62
C PHE A 10 23.91 15.06 4.70
N PHE A 11 23.66 15.62 5.88
CA PHE A 11 22.93 14.92 6.95
C PHE A 11 21.49 14.60 6.56
N THR A 12 20.82 15.47 5.81
CA THR A 12 19.45 15.20 5.32
C THR A 12 19.44 14.01 4.37
N TYR A 13 20.36 13.97 3.39
CA TYR A 13 20.46 12.85 2.46
C TYR A 13 20.91 11.56 3.14
N LEU A 14 21.85 11.63 4.08
CA LEU A 14 22.28 10.47 4.85
C LEU A 14 21.09 9.84 5.60
N THR A 15 20.30 10.66 6.29
CA THR A 15 19.08 10.20 6.97
C THR A 15 18.08 9.61 5.98
N LEU A 16 17.81 10.28 4.85
CA LEU A 16 16.90 9.75 3.82
C LEU A 16 17.37 8.41 3.26
N ILE A 17 18.66 8.25 2.99
CA ILE A 17 19.24 6.99 2.48
C ILE A 17 19.06 5.89 3.52
N VAL A 18 19.34 6.16 4.80
CA VAL A 18 19.15 5.18 5.89
C VAL A 18 17.68 4.73 5.97
N PHE A 19 16.72 5.66 5.94
CA PHE A 19 15.30 5.31 5.93
C PHE A 19 14.87 4.56 4.67
N CYS A 20 15.41 4.90 3.50
CA CYS A 20 15.15 4.17 2.26
C CYS A 20 15.66 2.72 2.37
N VAL A 21 16.86 2.50 2.88
CA VAL A 21 17.41 1.14 3.06
C VAL A 21 16.53 0.32 4.00
N ILE A 22 16.09 0.89 5.13
CA ILE A 22 15.18 0.23 6.07
C ILE A 22 13.84 -0.12 5.41
N ALA A 23 13.28 0.79 4.61
CA ALA A 23 12.01 0.57 3.92
C ALA A 23 12.09 -0.44 2.77
N VAL A 24 13.22 -0.48 2.05
CA VAL A 24 13.44 -1.39 0.91
C VAL A 24 13.78 -2.80 1.38
N TYR A 25 14.43 -2.95 2.53
CA TYR A 25 14.81 -4.27 3.07
C TYR A 25 13.66 -5.31 3.11
N PRO A 26 12.46 -5.03 3.66
CA PRO A 26 11.36 -6.00 3.64
C PRO A 26 10.88 -6.32 2.21
N ILE A 27 10.93 -5.36 1.29
CA ILE A 27 10.56 -5.58 -0.12
C ILE A 27 11.55 -6.55 -0.77
N MET A 28 12.84 -6.36 -0.52
CA MET A 28 13.89 -7.28 -0.98
C MET A 28 13.64 -8.70 -0.48
N GLN A 29 13.26 -8.87 0.78
CA GLN A 29 12.93 -10.19 1.36
C GLN A 29 11.74 -10.86 0.65
N VAL A 30 10.69 -10.10 0.31
CA VAL A 30 9.55 -10.64 -0.47
C VAL A 30 10.02 -11.16 -1.84
N VAL A 31 10.89 -10.41 -2.52
CA VAL A 31 11.47 -10.83 -3.82
C VAL A 31 12.34 -12.08 -3.65
N THR A 32 13.22 -12.12 -2.64
CA THR A 32 14.04 -13.30 -2.34
C THR A 32 13.17 -14.53 -2.10
N ILE A 33 12.12 -14.42 -1.28
CA ILE A 33 11.20 -15.53 -0.97
C ILE A 33 10.49 -16.01 -2.23
N SER A 34 10.07 -15.09 -3.11
CA SER A 34 9.41 -15.45 -4.37
C SER A 34 10.27 -16.32 -5.30
N LEU A 35 11.59 -16.26 -5.17
CA LEU A 35 12.56 -17.03 -5.97
C LEU A 35 12.99 -18.34 -5.31
N ARG A 36 12.55 -18.63 -4.08
CA ARG A 36 12.92 -19.86 -3.37
C ARG A 36 12.22 -21.07 -4.00
N PRO A 37 12.92 -22.20 -4.18
CA PRO A 37 12.25 -23.44 -4.57
C PRO A 37 11.23 -23.89 -3.51
N SER A 38 10.18 -24.58 -3.95
CA SER A 38 8.97 -24.88 -3.16
C SER A 38 9.25 -25.70 -1.89
N ASP A 39 10.37 -26.42 -1.84
CA ASP A 39 10.85 -27.22 -0.71
C ASP A 39 11.48 -26.38 0.41
N ARG A 40 11.78 -25.09 0.17
CA ARG A 40 12.48 -24.20 1.13
C ARG A 40 11.74 -22.91 1.45
N LEU A 41 10.43 -22.85 1.19
CA LEU A 41 9.60 -21.66 1.47
C LEU A 41 9.69 -21.19 2.93
N LEU A 42 9.76 -22.13 3.88
CA LEU A 42 9.84 -21.86 5.33
C LEU A 42 11.29 -21.67 5.86
N SER A 43 12.29 -21.58 4.98
CA SER A 43 13.68 -21.36 5.41
C SER A 43 13.86 -19.99 6.10
N THR A 44 14.55 -19.95 7.23
CA THR A 44 14.93 -18.71 7.94
C THR A 44 16.24 -18.10 7.40
N SER A 45 16.71 -18.55 6.23
CA SER A 45 17.92 -17.97 5.61
C SER A 45 17.73 -16.47 5.33
N LEU A 46 18.72 -15.67 5.75
CA LEU A 46 18.80 -14.22 5.49
C LEU A 46 19.55 -13.90 4.19
N GLU A 47 19.87 -14.91 3.38
CA GLU A 47 20.53 -14.73 2.08
C GLU A 47 19.65 -13.90 1.15
N ILE A 48 20.27 -12.90 0.52
CA ILE A 48 19.59 -11.99 -0.42
C ILE A 48 19.24 -12.74 -1.72
N ILE A 49 20.10 -13.66 -2.14
CA ILE A 49 19.86 -14.56 -3.28
C ILE A 49 19.85 -15.98 -2.71
N PRO A 50 18.73 -16.71 -2.79
CA PRO A 50 18.63 -18.04 -2.22
C PRO A 50 19.42 -19.05 -3.06
N ASP A 51 20.00 -20.04 -2.40
CA ASP A 51 20.56 -21.21 -3.08
C ASP A 51 19.50 -21.89 -3.96
N ASN A 52 19.85 -22.18 -5.22
CA ASN A 52 18.96 -22.72 -6.26
C ASN A 52 17.76 -21.81 -6.60
N ALA A 53 17.97 -20.48 -6.62
CA ALA A 53 16.98 -19.52 -7.07
C ALA A 53 16.34 -19.95 -8.41
N THR A 54 15.01 -19.94 -8.44
CA THR A 54 14.23 -20.45 -9.57
C THR A 54 13.01 -19.58 -9.86
N PHE A 55 12.66 -19.47 -11.14
CA PHE A 55 11.44 -18.80 -11.60
C PHE A 55 10.22 -19.72 -11.64
N ARG A 56 10.34 -20.96 -11.16
CA ARG A 56 9.26 -21.95 -11.21
C ARG A 56 7.98 -21.49 -10.53
N ASN A 57 8.08 -20.81 -9.38
CA ASN A 57 6.91 -20.25 -8.69
C ASN A 57 6.12 -19.26 -9.57
N TYR A 58 6.80 -18.50 -10.43
CA TYR A 58 6.15 -17.58 -11.37
C TYR A 58 5.47 -18.35 -12.50
N ILE A 59 6.13 -19.37 -13.05
CA ILE A 59 5.56 -20.22 -14.10
C ILE A 59 4.30 -20.92 -13.59
N ASP A 60 4.38 -21.54 -12.42
CA ASP A 60 3.27 -22.24 -11.77
C ASP A 60 2.13 -21.26 -11.42
N LEU A 61 2.44 -20.02 -11.01
CA LEU A 61 1.45 -18.98 -10.74
C LEU A 61 0.63 -18.59 -11.99
N PHE A 62 1.26 -18.49 -13.16
CA PHE A 62 0.56 -18.09 -14.39
C PHE A 62 -0.13 -19.26 -15.09
N ASN A 63 0.34 -20.50 -14.90
CA ASN A 63 -0.21 -21.69 -15.56
C ASN A 63 -1.24 -22.45 -14.70
N ASP A 64 -0.98 -22.59 -13.40
CA ASP A 64 -1.76 -23.48 -12.52
C ASP A 64 -2.77 -22.73 -11.65
N GLN A 65 -2.69 -21.39 -11.60
CA GLN A 65 -3.59 -20.55 -10.81
C GLN A 65 -4.29 -19.51 -11.68
N PRO A 66 -5.55 -19.14 -11.37
CA PRO A 66 -6.26 -18.07 -12.07
C PRO A 66 -5.76 -16.67 -11.64
N PHE A 67 -4.43 -16.49 -11.59
CA PHE A 67 -3.78 -15.28 -11.10
C PHE A 67 -4.17 -14.02 -11.89
N ILE A 68 -4.21 -14.12 -13.23
CA ILE A 68 -4.62 -13.01 -14.09
C ILE A 68 -6.06 -12.57 -13.80
N LEU A 69 -6.95 -13.52 -13.53
CA LEU A 69 -8.33 -13.22 -13.16
C LEU A 69 -8.42 -12.50 -11.82
N TRP A 70 -7.67 -12.93 -10.80
CA TRP A 70 -7.62 -12.25 -9.50
C TRP A 70 -7.04 -10.85 -9.60
N MET A 71 -6.00 -10.67 -10.42
CA MET A 71 -5.40 -9.37 -10.67
C MET A 71 -6.39 -8.44 -11.38
N TRP A 72 -7.12 -8.94 -12.38
CA TRP A 72 -8.14 -8.17 -13.07
C TRP A 72 -9.31 -7.79 -12.16
N ASN A 73 -9.81 -8.73 -11.35
CA ASN A 73 -10.86 -8.46 -10.38
C ASN A 73 -10.44 -7.39 -9.38
N SER A 74 -9.21 -7.47 -8.85
CA SER A 74 -8.66 -6.49 -7.92
C SER A 74 -8.50 -5.11 -8.56
N LEU A 75 -7.99 -5.05 -9.79
CA LEU A 75 -7.84 -3.81 -10.55
C LEU A 75 -9.20 -3.17 -10.83
N PHE A 76 -10.18 -3.95 -11.29
CA PHE A 76 -11.52 -3.46 -11.60
C PHE A 76 -12.21 -2.91 -10.34
N VAL A 77 -12.19 -3.67 -9.24
CA VAL A 77 -12.83 -3.25 -7.99
C VAL A 77 -12.15 -2.01 -7.42
N SER A 78 -10.82 -2.00 -7.33
CA SER A 78 -10.09 -0.84 -6.79
C SER A 78 -10.30 0.42 -7.62
N MET A 79 -10.32 0.30 -8.96
CA MET A 79 -10.57 1.43 -9.84
C MET A 79 -12.01 1.94 -9.73
N ALA A 80 -13.00 1.05 -9.75
CA ALA A 80 -14.40 1.41 -9.59
C ALA A 80 -14.64 2.14 -8.27
N VAL A 81 -14.18 1.57 -7.15
CA VAL A 81 -14.30 2.16 -5.81
C VAL A 81 -13.59 3.50 -5.73
N THR A 82 -12.39 3.62 -6.31
CA THR A 82 -11.62 4.88 -6.30
C THR A 82 -12.35 5.96 -7.08
N ILE A 83 -12.82 5.68 -8.29
CA ILE A 83 -13.51 6.67 -9.14
C ILE A 83 -14.79 7.12 -8.44
N THR A 84 -15.64 6.19 -8.01
CA THR A 84 -16.90 6.54 -7.35
C THR A 84 -16.65 7.28 -6.04
N GLY A 85 -15.66 6.84 -5.25
CA GLY A 85 -15.30 7.44 -3.98
C GLY A 85 -14.79 8.87 -4.14
N VAL A 86 -13.89 9.12 -5.08
CA VAL A 86 -13.34 10.46 -5.35
C VAL A 86 -14.43 11.40 -5.86
N VAL A 87 -15.28 10.97 -6.79
CA VAL A 87 -16.38 11.80 -7.31
C VAL A 87 -17.34 12.20 -6.17
N LEU A 88 -17.80 11.23 -5.38
CA LEU A 88 -18.71 11.50 -4.27
C LEU A 88 -18.06 12.36 -3.18
N ALA A 89 -16.79 12.09 -2.84
CA ALA A 89 -16.03 12.86 -1.85
C ALA A 89 -15.79 14.30 -2.31
N ALA A 90 -15.45 14.51 -3.58
CA ALA A 90 -15.25 15.84 -4.14
C ALA A 90 -16.56 16.65 -4.16
N MET A 91 -17.66 16.07 -4.62
CA MET A 91 -18.97 16.71 -4.62
C MET A 91 -19.43 17.07 -3.21
N THR A 92 -19.31 16.12 -2.27
CA THR A 92 -19.68 16.32 -0.87
C THR A 92 -18.77 17.37 -0.22
N GLY A 93 -17.46 17.27 -0.40
CA GLY A 93 -16.49 18.24 0.12
C GLY A 93 -16.73 19.65 -0.41
N TYR A 94 -17.09 19.78 -1.69
CA TYR A 94 -17.49 21.08 -2.26
C TYR A 94 -18.78 21.60 -1.63
N ALA A 95 -19.80 20.75 -1.48
CA ALA A 95 -21.07 21.12 -0.85
C ALA A 95 -20.87 21.65 0.58
N PHE A 96 -20.11 20.91 1.40
CA PHE A 96 -19.81 21.28 2.79
C PHE A 96 -18.84 22.46 2.90
N SER A 97 -17.94 22.69 1.96
CA SER A 97 -17.03 23.84 2.02
C SER A 97 -17.69 25.14 1.59
N ARG A 98 -18.45 25.15 0.49
CA ARG A 98 -18.94 26.39 -0.14
C ARG A 98 -20.35 26.80 0.27
N PHE A 99 -21.27 25.86 0.48
CA PHE A 99 -22.66 26.19 0.76
C PHE A 99 -22.95 26.32 2.26
N ARG A 100 -23.96 27.14 2.58
CA ARG A 100 -24.55 27.27 3.92
C ARG A 100 -25.96 26.70 3.85
N PHE A 101 -26.17 25.54 4.46
CA PHE A 101 -27.45 24.83 4.49
C PHE A 101 -27.77 24.35 5.91
N ILE A 102 -29.05 24.12 6.17
CA ILE A 102 -29.56 23.67 7.47
C ILE A 102 -29.11 22.22 7.69
N GLY A 103 -28.52 21.93 8.85
CA GLY A 103 -28.00 20.59 9.19
C GLY A 103 -26.52 20.35 8.85
N LYS A 104 -25.81 21.32 8.26
CA LYS A 104 -24.37 21.21 7.90
C LYS A 104 -23.47 20.72 9.04
N LYS A 105 -23.63 21.23 10.26
CA LYS A 105 -22.81 20.81 11.41
C LYS A 105 -23.07 19.35 11.80
N ILE A 106 -24.34 18.94 11.81
CA ILE A 106 -24.75 17.58 12.16
C ILE A 106 -24.23 16.61 11.10
N GLY A 107 -24.42 16.90 9.81
CA GLY A 107 -23.95 16.04 8.72
C GLY A 107 -22.43 15.83 8.74
N LEU A 108 -21.65 16.88 9.02
CA LEU A 108 -20.19 16.76 9.13
C LEU A 108 -19.81 15.90 10.35
N LEU A 109 -20.46 16.11 11.49
CA LEU A 109 -20.20 15.34 12.70
C LEU A 109 -20.55 13.86 12.50
N SER A 110 -21.69 13.55 11.89
CA SER A 110 -22.09 12.19 11.54
C SER A 110 -21.07 11.51 10.63
N LEU A 111 -20.59 12.20 9.59
CA LEU A 111 -19.57 11.66 8.69
C LEU A 111 -18.30 11.31 9.47
N LEU A 112 -17.80 12.21 10.31
CA LEU A 112 -16.63 11.96 11.14
C LEU A 112 -16.86 10.79 12.10
N THR A 113 -18.00 10.74 12.79
CA THR A 113 -18.34 9.66 13.71
C THR A 113 -18.39 8.31 12.99
N THR A 114 -18.97 8.22 11.78
CA THR A 114 -18.99 6.97 11.02
C THR A 114 -17.61 6.49 10.62
N GLN A 115 -16.68 7.39 10.31
CA GLN A 115 -15.30 7.06 9.92
C GLN A 115 -14.43 6.62 11.11
N MET A 116 -14.86 6.88 12.36
CA MET A 116 -14.16 6.45 13.57
C MET A 116 -14.45 4.98 13.93
N PHE A 117 -15.51 4.39 13.39
CA PHE A 117 -15.79 2.98 13.60
C PHE A 117 -14.81 2.12 12.79
N PRO A 118 -14.08 1.20 13.43
CA PRO A 118 -13.09 0.40 12.75
C PRO A 118 -13.78 -0.58 11.78
N ALA A 119 -13.32 -0.62 10.53
CA ALA A 119 -13.87 -1.50 9.50
C ALA A 119 -13.81 -2.99 9.88
N THR A 120 -12.88 -3.38 10.76
CA THR A 120 -12.76 -4.75 11.27
C THR A 120 -13.95 -5.20 12.12
N MET A 121 -14.70 -4.28 12.75
CA MET A 121 -15.93 -4.63 13.47
C MET A 121 -17.06 -5.07 12.53
N LEU A 122 -17.01 -4.71 11.25
CA LEU A 122 -18.01 -5.08 10.25
C LEU A 122 -17.79 -6.49 9.66
N LEU A 123 -16.63 -7.11 9.92
CA LEU A 123 -16.25 -8.42 9.41
C LEU A 123 -16.53 -9.58 10.38
N LEU A 124 -16.83 -9.27 11.64
CA LEU A 124 -17.24 -10.28 12.62
C LEU A 124 -18.72 -10.66 12.36
N PRO A 125 -19.03 -11.97 12.19
CA PRO A 125 -20.39 -12.44 11.92
C PRO A 125 -21.35 -12.22 13.10
#